data_AF-A0A485PCZ9-F1
#
_entry.id   AF-A0A485PCZ9-F1
#
_cell.length_a   1.000
_cell.length_b   1.000
_cell.length_c   1.000
_cell.angle_alpha   90.00
_cell.angle_beta   90.00
_cell.angle_gamma   90.00
#
_symmetry.space_group_name_H-M   'P 1'
#
loop_
_entity.id
_entity.type
_entity.pdbx_description
1 polymer ?
#
loop_
_entity_poly.entity_id
_entity_poly.type
_entity_poly.pdbx_seq_one_letter_code
_entity_poly.pdbx_strand_id
1 'polypeptide(L)'
;MGTKQYSWTTRRTVDLGMGRVSHSFMVIPECPYPLLGWDLLTKMGAQICFRPGGAKILDKEGQPIQVLVLSLEDEYRLHQTPPAPMTDIDRWLQEFPQAWAETGGIGLARHRPAICIELKPGADPVRVRQYPMPLAV
;
A
#
# COMPACT_ATOMS: atom_id res chain seq x y z
N MET A 1 -22.17 29.82 -9.90
CA MET A 1 -20.96 29.57 -9.08
C MET A 1 -21.03 28.12 -8.61
N GLY A 2 -20.40 27.21 -9.36
CA GLY A 2 -20.60 25.77 -9.20
C GLY A 2 -19.79 25.20 -8.05
N THR A 3 -20.44 24.59 -7.07
CA THR A 3 -19.77 23.74 -6.08
C THR A 3 -19.40 22.43 -6.74
N LYS A 4 -18.10 22.20 -6.97
CA LYS A 4 -17.62 20.86 -7.36
C LYS A 4 -18.01 19.88 -6.25
N GLN A 5 -18.72 18.82 -6.61
CA GLN A 5 -19.11 17.76 -5.68
C GLN A 5 -17.95 16.76 -5.56
N TYR A 6 -17.30 16.74 -4.40
CA TYR A 6 -16.26 15.76 -4.09
C TYR A 6 -16.88 14.51 -3.44
N SER A 7 -16.26 13.36 -3.70
CA SER A 7 -16.63 12.10 -3.04
C SER A 7 -15.96 11.99 -1.66
N TRP A 8 -16.48 11.10 -0.82
CA TRP A 8 -15.96 10.81 0.51
C TRP A 8 -15.42 9.38 0.55
N THR A 9 -14.36 9.15 1.32
CA THR A 9 -13.88 7.80 1.62
C THR A 9 -14.82 7.08 2.58
N THR A 10 -14.74 5.76 2.62
CA THR A 10 -15.26 4.97 3.74
C THR A 10 -14.62 5.42 5.06
N ARG A 11 -15.27 5.07 6.17
CA ARG A 11 -14.80 5.42 7.51
C ARG A 11 -13.49 4.68 7.80
N ARG A 12 -12.43 5.43 8.10
CA ARG A 12 -11.09 4.93 8.43
C ARG A 12 -10.75 5.22 9.88
N THR A 13 -10.09 4.28 10.53
CA THR A 13 -9.53 4.48 11.87
C THR A 13 -8.09 4.94 11.73
N VAL A 14 -7.80 6.15 12.18
CA VAL A 14 -6.49 6.79 12.09
C VAL A 14 -5.92 7.00 13.48
N ASP A 15 -4.63 6.74 13.66
CA ASP A 15 -3.93 7.04 14.91
C ASP A 15 -3.35 8.44 14.84
N LEU A 16 -3.76 9.30 15.76
CA LEU A 16 -3.37 10.70 15.82
C LEU A 16 -2.30 10.97 16.88
N GLY A 17 -1.65 9.93 17.42
CA GLY A 17 -0.64 10.02 18.48
C GLY A 17 -1.26 10.22 19.88
N MET A 18 -2.45 10.82 19.97
CA MET A 18 -3.24 10.95 21.19
C MET A 18 -4.36 9.89 21.29
N GLY A 19 -4.48 9.00 20.30
CA GLY A 19 -5.48 7.95 20.24
C GLY A 19 -5.99 7.70 18.82
N ARG A 20 -6.82 6.65 18.69
CA ARG A 20 -7.44 6.25 17.42
C ARG A 20 -8.77 6.96 17.21
N VAL A 21 -8.94 7.57 16.04
CA VAL A 21 -10.16 8.27 15.63
C VAL A 21 -10.72 7.64 14.37
N SER A 22 -12.03 7.39 14.34
CA SER A 22 -12.73 6.99 13.13
C SER A 22 -13.21 8.22 12.34
N HIS A 23 -12.80 8.35 11.09
CA HIS A 23 -13.08 9.53 10.26
C HIS A 23 -13.18 9.19 8.75
N SER A 24 -13.90 10.01 7.99
CA SER A 24 -14.04 9.89 6.53
C SER A 24 -13.44 11.13 5.87
N PHE A 25 -12.60 10.93 4.86
CA PHE A 25 -11.86 12.00 4.21
C PHE A 25 -12.53 12.39 2.89
N MET A 26 -12.42 13.68 2.53
CA MET A 26 -12.86 14.14 1.22
C MET A 26 -11.79 13.81 0.17
N VAL A 27 -12.22 13.28 -0.97
CA VAL A 27 -11.34 12.95 -2.10
C VAL A 27 -11.28 14.13 -3.05
N ILE A 28 -10.10 14.78 -3.10
CA ILE A 28 -9.83 15.93 -3.98
C ILE A 28 -8.65 15.57 -4.89
N PRO A 29 -8.90 14.94 -6.05
CA PRO A 29 -7.83 14.47 -6.93
C PRO A 29 -6.97 15.60 -7.51
N GLU A 30 -7.49 16.83 -7.55
CA GLU A 30 -6.75 18.00 -8.01
C GLU A 30 -5.77 18.58 -6.95
N CYS A 31 -5.83 18.08 -5.70
CA CYS A 31 -4.95 18.57 -4.63
C CYS A 31 -3.65 17.76 -4.59
N PRO A 32 -2.47 18.40 -4.75
CA PRO A 32 -1.19 17.68 -4.79
C PRO A 32 -0.74 17.10 -3.44
N TYR A 33 -1.37 17.50 -2.33
CA TYR A 33 -0.99 17.08 -0.99
C TYR A 33 -2.25 16.76 -0.16
N PRO A 34 -2.20 15.77 0.74
CA PRO A 34 -3.28 15.52 1.67
C PRO A 34 -3.45 16.70 2.63
N LEU A 35 -4.70 17.12 2.85
CA LEU A 35 -5.02 18.24 3.73
C LEU A 35 -5.53 17.73 5.08
N LEU A 36 -5.01 18.31 6.16
CA LEU A 36 -5.48 18.06 7.51
C LEU A 36 -6.42 19.18 7.94
N GLY A 37 -7.71 18.87 7.99
CA GLY A 37 -8.75 19.83 8.29
C GLY A 37 -8.86 20.19 9.78
N TRP A 38 -9.60 21.27 10.03
CA TRP A 38 -9.94 21.76 11.38
C TRP A 38 -10.63 20.72 12.26
N ASP A 39 -11.39 19.83 11.64
CA ASP A 39 -12.13 18.74 12.26
C ASP A 39 -11.22 17.68 12.91
N LEU A 40 -10.02 17.47 12.37
CA LEU A 40 -8.99 16.61 12.97
C LEU A 40 -8.06 17.41 13.88
N LEU A 41 -7.66 18.63 13.49
CA LEU A 41 -6.83 19.51 14.33
C LEU A 41 -7.44 19.74 15.72
N THR A 42 -8.75 19.96 15.78
CA THR A 42 -9.46 20.16 17.06
C THR A 42 -9.45 18.89 17.92
N LYS A 43 -9.60 17.71 17.30
CA LYS A 43 -9.57 16.42 18.03
C LYS A 43 -8.19 16.12 18.61
N MET A 44 -7.14 16.52 17.92
CA MET A 44 -5.76 16.44 18.41
C MET A 44 -5.42 17.55 19.41
N GLY A 45 -6.29 18.54 19.62
CA GLY A 45 -5.93 19.73 20.37
C GLY A 45 -4.69 20.44 19.82
N ALA A 46 -4.51 20.38 18.49
CA ALA A 46 -3.30 20.84 17.83
C ALA A 46 -3.17 22.36 17.92
N GLN A 47 -1.96 22.84 18.21
CA GLN A 47 -1.57 24.24 18.21
C GLN A 47 -0.58 24.50 17.08
N ILE A 48 -0.92 25.43 16.19
CA ILE A 48 -0.04 25.84 15.10
C ILE A 48 0.76 27.06 15.55
N CYS A 49 2.07 26.87 15.75
CA CYS A 49 2.98 27.92 16.17
C CYS A 49 3.90 28.34 15.02
N PHE A 50 3.88 29.61 14.65
CA PHE A 50 4.80 30.18 13.66
C PHE A 50 6.10 30.62 14.33
N ARG A 51 7.23 30.05 13.90
CA ARG A 51 8.57 30.43 14.36
C ARG A 51 9.40 30.91 13.16
N PRO A 52 10.54 31.60 13.37
CA PRO A 52 11.41 32.05 12.27
C PRO A 52 11.90 30.93 11.32
N GLY A 53 11.89 29.67 11.78
CA GLY A 53 12.20 28.48 10.96
C GLY A 53 10.99 27.77 10.35
N GLY A 54 9.80 28.38 10.38
CA GLY A 54 8.55 27.81 9.85
C GLY A 54 7.48 27.53 10.91
N ALA A 55 6.34 27.03 10.45
CA ALA A 55 5.25 26.62 11.31
C ALA A 55 5.51 25.23 11.91
N LYS A 56 5.20 25.06 13.19
CA LYS A 56 5.21 23.78 13.89
C LYS A 56 3.82 23.47 14.42
N ILE A 57 3.46 22.19 14.40
CA ILE A 57 2.21 21.69 14.98
C ILE A 57 2.57 21.01 16.31
N LEU A 58 2.02 21.54 17.40
CA LEU A 58 2.24 21.05 18.76
C LEU A 58 0.94 20.48 19.34
N ASP A 59 1.02 19.61 20.33
CA ASP A 59 -0.13 19.20 21.15
C ASP A 59 -0.43 20.22 22.26
N LYS A 60 -1.39 19.90 23.13
CA LYS A 60 -1.78 20.75 24.25
C LYS A 60 -0.66 20.93 25.28
N GLU A 61 0.23 19.94 25.35
CA GLU A 61 1.39 19.86 26.24
C GLU A 61 2.66 20.48 25.61
N GLY A 62 2.53 21.06 24.40
CA GLY A 62 3.61 21.74 23.68
C GLY A 62 4.62 20.81 23.00
N GLN A 63 4.32 19.50 22.90
CA GLN A 63 5.17 18.53 22.21
C GLN A 63 4.86 18.48 20.71
N PRO A 64 5.85 18.21 19.85
CA PRO A 64 5.61 18.07 18.42
C PRO A 64 4.68 16.90 18.10
N ILE A 65 3.58 17.15 17.39
CA ILE A 65 2.71 16.07 16.91
C ILE A 65 3.37 15.40 15.71
N GLN A 66 3.71 14.13 15.85
CA GLN A 66 4.08 13.27 14.73
C GLN A 66 2.79 12.78 14.06
N VAL A 67 2.27 13.56 13.11
CA VAL A 67 1.18 13.08 12.26
C VAL A 67 1.78 12.06 11.31
N LEU A 68 1.54 10.77 11.57
CA LEU A 68 1.86 9.74 10.59
C LEU A 68 1.06 10.10 9.33
N VAL A 69 1.78 10.52 8.27
CA VAL A 69 1.17 10.89 6.99
C VAL A 69 0.27 9.74 6.61
N LEU A 70 -1.03 9.98 6.68
CA LEU A 70 -2.03 8.96 6.45
C LEU A 70 -1.90 8.56 4.99
N SER A 71 -1.18 7.47 4.69
CA SER A 71 -1.16 6.88 3.36
C SER A 71 -2.51 6.22 3.11
N LEU A 72 -3.54 7.05 2.95
CA LEU A 72 -4.88 6.67 2.49
C LEU A 72 -4.88 6.47 0.97
N GLU A 73 -3.70 6.28 0.39
CA GLU A 73 -3.37 6.42 -1.03
C GLU A 73 -4.11 5.41 -1.92
N ASP A 74 -4.74 4.39 -1.34
CA ASP A 74 -5.38 3.35 -2.15
C ASP A 74 -6.88 3.54 -2.36
N GLU A 75 -7.61 4.26 -1.50
CA GLU A 75 -9.07 4.32 -1.64
C GLU A 75 -9.52 5.32 -2.69
N TYR A 76 -8.86 6.47 -2.82
CA TYR A 76 -9.23 7.43 -3.86
C TYR A 76 -9.02 6.85 -5.28
N ARG A 77 -8.07 5.92 -5.44
CA ARG A 77 -7.84 5.20 -6.72
C ARG A 77 -9.00 4.29 -7.10
N LEU A 78 -9.79 3.79 -6.13
CA LEU A 78 -11.00 3.02 -6.39
C LEU A 78 -12.15 3.88 -6.93
N HIS A 79 -12.12 5.19 -6.65
CA HIS A 79 -13.12 6.16 -7.13
C HIS A 79 -12.68 6.93 -8.38
N GLN A 80 -11.45 6.71 -8.87
CA GLN A 80 -11.08 7.19 -10.19
C GLN A 80 -11.86 6.40 -11.23
N THR A 81 -12.37 7.08 -12.24
CA THR A 81 -12.91 6.41 -13.42
C THR A 81 -11.86 5.41 -13.89
N PRO A 82 -12.20 4.11 -14.00
CA PRO A 82 -11.27 3.14 -14.53
C PRO A 82 -10.75 3.68 -15.87
N PRO A 83 -9.42 3.71 -16.10
CA PRO A 83 -8.94 3.99 -17.43
C PRO A 83 -9.68 3.07 -18.40
N ALA A 84 -10.05 3.58 -19.58
CA ALA A 84 -10.73 2.81 -20.60
C ALA A 84 -10.06 1.43 -20.69
N PRO A 85 -10.83 0.31 -20.71
CA PRO A 85 -10.28 -1.02 -20.62
C PRO A 85 -9.14 -1.12 -21.62
N MET A 86 -7.93 -1.22 -21.09
CA MET A 86 -6.73 -1.20 -21.90
C MET A 86 -6.70 -2.49 -22.68
N THR A 87 -7.12 -2.40 -23.94
CA THR A 87 -7.18 -3.50 -24.89
C THR A 87 -5.80 -3.94 -25.37
N ASP A 88 -4.78 -3.14 -25.10
CA ASP A 88 -3.42 -3.37 -25.57
C ASP A 88 -2.56 -4.03 -24.47
N ILE A 89 -2.63 -5.36 -24.44
CA ILE A 89 -1.80 -6.23 -23.58
C ILE A 89 -0.34 -6.18 -24.03
N ASP A 90 -0.09 -5.98 -25.33
CA ASP A 90 1.26 -5.97 -25.89
C ASP A 90 2.10 -4.84 -25.30
N ARG A 91 1.50 -3.68 -25.03
CA ARG A 91 2.17 -2.59 -24.31
C ARG A 91 2.69 -3.02 -22.94
N TRP A 92 1.92 -3.76 -22.14
CA TRP A 92 2.37 -4.22 -20.82
C TRP A 92 3.42 -5.33 -20.89
N LEU A 93 3.32 -6.20 -21.89
CA LEU A 93 4.33 -7.22 -22.16
C LEU A 93 5.69 -6.57 -22.47
N GLN A 94 5.69 -5.45 -23.21
CA GLN A 94 6.88 -4.66 -23.51
C GLN A 94 7.38 -3.82 -22.33
N GLU A 95 6.47 -3.23 -21.54
CA GLU A 95 6.84 -2.32 -20.45
C GLU A 95 7.41 -3.08 -19.24
N PHE A 96 6.91 -4.28 -18.95
CA PHE A 96 7.35 -5.10 -17.81
C PHE A 96 7.74 -6.52 -18.20
N PRO A 97 8.72 -6.71 -19.10
CA PRO A 97 9.05 -8.03 -19.65
C PRO A 97 9.56 -9.02 -18.58
N GLN A 98 9.98 -8.54 -17.40
CA GLN A 98 10.47 -9.42 -16.33
C GLN A 98 9.35 -9.89 -15.38
N ALA A 99 8.16 -9.31 -15.46
CA ALA A 99 7.03 -9.66 -14.60
C ALA A 99 6.22 -10.85 -15.15
N TRP A 100 6.35 -11.16 -16.44
CA TRP A 100 5.59 -12.19 -17.15
C TRP A 100 6.34 -13.52 -17.19
N ALA A 101 5.61 -14.64 -17.13
CA ALA A 101 6.21 -15.97 -17.17
C ALA A 101 6.79 -16.29 -18.56
N GLU A 102 6.21 -15.68 -19.60
CA GLU A 102 6.56 -15.88 -21.01
C GLU A 102 7.87 -15.18 -21.40
N THR A 103 8.18 -14.03 -20.80
CA THR A 103 9.32 -13.18 -21.17
C THR A 103 10.35 -12.98 -20.05
N GLY A 104 9.95 -13.18 -18.78
CA GLY A 104 10.80 -12.97 -17.61
C GLY A 104 11.68 -14.16 -17.24
N GLY A 105 11.53 -15.30 -17.93
CA GLY A 105 12.29 -16.52 -17.65
C GLY A 105 11.89 -17.16 -16.32
N ILE A 106 12.81 -17.92 -15.72
CA ILE A 106 12.55 -18.64 -14.47
C ILE A 106 12.51 -17.67 -13.30
N GLY A 107 11.37 -17.64 -12.59
CA GLY A 107 11.19 -16.80 -11.41
C GLY A 107 12.04 -17.23 -10.22
N LEU A 108 12.58 -16.25 -9.49
CA LEU A 108 13.34 -16.45 -8.25
C LEU A 108 12.82 -15.52 -7.15
N ALA A 109 12.43 -16.09 -6.01
CA ALA A 109 12.01 -15.34 -4.83
C ALA A 109 13.22 -14.74 -4.08
N ARG A 110 13.80 -13.66 -4.62
CA ARG A 110 15.05 -13.02 -4.12
C ARG A 110 15.04 -12.65 -2.64
N HIS A 111 13.87 -12.33 -2.09
CA HIS A 111 13.71 -11.89 -0.71
C HIS A 111 13.17 -12.98 0.22
N ARG A 112 13.20 -14.25 -0.21
CA ARG A 112 12.85 -15.39 0.62
C ARG A 112 14.10 -16.25 0.88
N PRO A 113 14.40 -16.60 2.14
CA PRO A 113 15.48 -17.54 2.42
C PRO A 113 15.12 -18.94 1.90
N ALA A 114 16.14 -19.78 1.72
CA ALA A 114 15.95 -21.18 1.37
C ALA A 114 15.10 -21.89 2.43
N ILE A 115 14.21 -22.79 1.98
CA ILE A 115 13.39 -23.60 2.87
C ILE A 115 14.22 -24.81 3.30
N CYS A 116 14.47 -24.95 4.60
CA CYS A 116 15.01 -26.17 5.18
C CYS A 116 13.85 -27.13 5.48
N ILE A 117 13.90 -28.35 4.95
CA ILE A 117 12.90 -29.37 5.21
C ILE A 117 13.48 -30.35 6.23
N GLU A 118 13.00 -30.25 7.46
CA GLU A 118 13.37 -31.18 8.54
C GLU A 118 12.61 -32.49 8.41
N LEU A 119 13.33 -33.61 8.58
CA LEU A 119 12.73 -34.94 8.58
C LEU A 119 12.29 -35.33 9.99
N LYS A 120 11.31 -36.24 10.07
CA LYS A 120 10.90 -36.83 11.36
C LYS A 120 12.08 -37.57 12.00
N PRO A 121 12.18 -37.60 13.34
CA PRO A 121 13.21 -38.38 14.03
C PRO A 121 13.16 -39.87 13.62
N GLY A 122 14.33 -40.46 13.34
CA GLY A 122 14.44 -41.86 12.90
C GLY A 122 14.04 -42.11 11.45
N ALA A 123 13.90 -41.07 10.62
CA ALA A 123 13.68 -41.25 9.18
C ALA A 123 14.95 -41.76 8.48
N ASP A 124 14.83 -42.86 7.75
CA ASP A 124 15.87 -43.41 6.89
C ASP A 124 15.67 -43.00 5.42
N PRO A 125 16.75 -42.74 4.65
CA PRO A 125 16.65 -42.48 3.22
C PRO A 125 16.06 -43.67 2.46
N VAL A 126 14.99 -43.44 1.71
CA VAL A 126 14.34 -44.48 0.89
C VAL A 126 14.92 -44.48 -0.53
N ARG A 127 15.30 -45.66 -1.03
CA ARG A 127 15.73 -45.85 -2.42
C ARG A 127 14.63 -46.55 -3.21
N VAL A 128 13.96 -45.82 -4.09
CA VAL A 128 12.92 -46.37 -4.98
C VAL A 128 13.51 -46.53 -6.37
N ARG A 129 13.28 -47.69 -7.02
CA ARG A 129 13.69 -47.90 -8.42
C ARG A 129 12.80 -47.05 -9.33
N GLN A 130 13.41 -46.33 -10.27
CA GLN A 130 12.67 -45.63 -11.31
C GLN A 130 11.90 -46.65 -12.16
N TYR A 131 10.64 -46.34 -12.49
CA TYR A 131 9.86 -47.18 -13.37
C TYR A 131 10.46 -47.16 -14.80
N PRO A 132 10.30 -48.24 -15.58
CA PRO A 132 10.74 -48.25 -16.97
C PRO A 132 10.01 -47.15 -17.74
N MET A 133 10.75 -46.15 -18.26
CA MET A 133 10.17 -45.14 -19.14
C MET A 133 10.16 -45.68 -20.57
N PRO A 134 9.00 -45.72 -21.25
CA PRO A 134 8.96 -46.08 -22.66
C PRO A 134 9.75 -45.06 -23.48
N LEU A 135 10.46 -45.53 -24.49
CA LEU A 135 11.01 -44.66 -25.52
C LEU A 135 9.84 -44.06 -26.30
N ALA A 136 9.87 -42.76 -26.54
CA ALA A 136 8.85 -42.08 -27.35
C ALA A 136 8.73 -42.80 -28.71
N VAL A 137 7.49 -43.17 -29.05
CA VAL A 137 7.11 -43.73 -30.36
C VAL A 137 6.94 -42.61 -31.36
#